data_AF-Q2LS06-F1
#
_entry.id   AF-Q2LS06-F1
#
_cell.length_a   1.000
_cell.length_b   1.000
_cell.length_c   1.000
_cell.angle_alpha   90.00
_cell.angle_beta   90.00
_cell.angle_gamma   90.00
#
_symmetry.space_group_name_H-M   'P 1'
#
loop_
_entity.id
_entity.type
_entity.pdbx_description
1 polymer ?
#
loop_
_entity_poly.entity_id
_entity_poly.type
_entity_poly.pdbx_seq_one_letter_code
_entity_poly.pdbx_strand_id
1 'polypeptide(L)'
;MTAISSEAKVGLFVLVGLIILGYMSFRVGQQGFGLKKGYRVEVAFDNVSGLEKDASVQIAGVEMGRVESIRLKDGKAMVTLRINPDVKLERDVMASIKTHGVLGDKYIELSPGTKGEGYIAPGGQIAVAERAADIDRLLQQFALIADDVKAVSGALSKVLGGQAGEESIGAIIENTRQLTCNLNKVVLNNEENLRTMLENTRELTGNLNSMVTRNDENVTQMIESLKSASREMEKTFAALSDISEGMKRGEGTMGQLLTDKTMAEKLNRTMTSLESVAEKIDQGKGTIGKLVNEQETVDNLNESLGGINRYVNKAEQFRTFLSYRGEYLFDKSDAKSYLDVRIQPRHDRFYVLGLVNDPRGRRTVKDTTVNGVTTRTEEWDKSELLFNAQLGKRFRNVVLRGGLFESTGGVGIDYLTLNDNLKLTFEAFDFSDDRDAHLKGYAEYRLFKHLYLTAGWDDFISDEGNRSPFAGLAIRFEDDDLKYLLTSTPIPR
;
A
#
# COMPACT_ATOMS: atom_id res chain seq x y z
N MET A 1 64.53 50.05 32.45
CA MET A 1 63.43 49.06 32.32
C MET A 1 64.01 47.70 32.64
N THR A 2 63.70 47.15 33.80
CA THR A 2 64.18 45.83 34.23
C THR A 2 63.53 44.74 33.38
N ALA A 3 64.33 43.99 32.62
CA ALA A 3 63.84 42.92 31.78
C ALA A 3 63.24 41.81 32.65
N ILE A 4 61.95 41.52 32.42
CA ILE A 4 61.25 40.42 33.08
C ILE A 4 61.91 39.10 32.67
N SER A 5 62.26 38.26 33.64
CA SER A 5 62.92 36.98 33.41
C SER A 5 62.01 36.03 32.62
N SER A 6 62.62 35.09 31.89
CA SER A 6 61.89 34.14 31.06
C SER A 6 60.91 33.28 31.87
N GLU A 7 61.27 32.96 33.11
CA GLU A 7 60.45 32.20 34.06
C GLU A 7 59.16 32.95 34.44
N ALA A 8 59.24 34.26 34.65
CA ALA A 8 58.06 35.08 34.97
C ALA A 8 57.10 35.21 33.78
N LYS A 9 57.62 35.24 32.54
CA LYS A 9 56.78 35.22 31.32
C LYS A 9 56.06 33.88 31.15
N VAL A 10 56.74 32.77 31.44
CA VAL A 10 56.13 31.42 31.42
C VAL A 10 55.07 31.30 32.51
N GLY A 11 55.34 31.78 33.73
CA GLY A 11 54.37 31.79 34.83
C GLY A 11 53.09 32.58 34.49
N LEU A 12 53.23 33.76 33.89
CA LEU A 12 52.09 34.56 33.44
C LEU A 12 51.29 33.86 32.33
N PHE A 13 51.96 33.22 31.38
CA PHE A 13 51.30 32.46 30.31
C PHE A 13 50.47 31.30 30.88
N VAL A 14 51.01 30.54 31.82
CA VAL A 14 50.29 29.43 32.49
C VAL A 14 49.10 29.96 33.30
N LEU A 15 49.26 31.08 34.02
CA LEU A 15 48.19 31.70 34.79
C LEU A 15 47.02 32.14 33.90
N VAL A 16 47.31 32.81 32.79
CA VAL A 16 46.31 33.21 31.79
C VAL A 16 45.63 31.98 31.19
N GLY A 17 46.40 30.93 30.87
CA GLY A 17 45.87 29.65 30.43
C GLY A 17 44.86 29.05 31.42
N LEU A 18 45.20 29.00 32.71
CA LEU A 18 44.31 28.50 33.76
C LEU A 18 43.05 29.34 33.94
N ILE A 19 43.15 30.68 33.82
CA ILE A 19 41.98 31.57 33.89
C ILE A 19 41.05 31.33 32.71
N ILE A 20 41.59 31.21 31.49
CA ILE A 20 40.80 30.91 30.29
C ILE A 20 40.14 29.54 30.41
N LEU A 21 40.89 28.54 30.87
CA LEU A 21 40.41 27.16 31.02
C LEU A 21 39.34 27.07 32.11
N GLY A 22 39.51 27.78 33.22
CA GLY A 22 38.49 27.94 34.26
C GLY A 22 37.24 28.64 33.73
N TYR A 23 37.39 29.76 33.03
CA TYR A 23 36.27 30.48 32.42
C TYR A 23 35.52 29.62 31.40
N MET A 24 36.23 28.88 30.54
CA MET A 24 35.62 27.94 29.60
C MET A 24 34.94 26.78 30.31
N SER A 25 35.53 26.23 31.37
CA SER A 25 34.91 25.17 32.17
C SER A 25 33.58 25.63 32.78
N PHE A 26 33.51 26.86 33.31
CA PHE A 26 32.25 27.45 33.79
C PHE A 26 31.25 27.75 32.67
N ARG A 27 31.71 28.16 31.48
CA ARG A 27 30.83 28.48 30.34
C ARG A 27 30.28 27.22 29.65
N VAL A 28 31.06 26.15 29.59
CA VAL A 28 30.67 24.83 29.06
C VAL A 28 29.84 24.08 30.10
N GLY A 29 30.15 24.25 31.38
CA GLY A 29 29.38 23.77 32.53
C GLY A 29 28.08 24.54 32.77
N GLN A 30 27.36 24.92 31.71
CA GLN A 30 26.06 25.61 31.71
C GLN A 30 24.91 24.81 32.35
N GLN A 31 25.17 24.00 33.36
CA GLN A 31 24.19 23.70 34.41
C GLN A 31 23.98 24.97 35.22
N GLY A 32 23.08 25.82 34.74
CA GLY A 32 22.75 27.09 35.40
C GLY A 32 22.40 26.88 36.87
N PHE A 33 23.19 27.48 37.75
CA PHE A 33 22.87 27.77 39.16
C PHE A 33 21.74 28.82 39.30
N GLY A 34 20.86 28.92 38.31
CA GLY A 34 19.67 29.76 38.38
C GLY A 34 18.56 29.00 39.09
N LEU A 35 17.92 29.63 40.08
CA LEU A 35 16.64 29.18 40.63
C LEU A 35 15.69 28.88 39.47
N LYS A 36 15.46 27.60 39.20
CA LYS A 36 14.63 27.09 38.13
C LYS A 36 13.18 27.58 38.37
N LYS A 37 12.80 28.72 37.75
CA LYS A 37 11.44 29.27 37.80
C LYS A 37 10.44 28.30 37.15
N GLY A 38 9.20 28.30 37.62
CA GLY A 38 8.14 27.39 37.17
C GLY A 38 7.33 26.82 38.33
N TYR A 39 6.21 26.17 38.02
CA TYR A 39 5.41 25.43 39.01
C TYR A 39 5.55 23.93 38.78
N ARG A 40 5.35 23.16 39.84
CA ARG A 40 5.48 21.70 39.82
C ARG A 40 4.14 21.04 39.58
N VAL A 41 4.13 19.93 38.85
CA VAL A 41 3.01 19.00 38.73
C VAL A 41 3.54 17.58 38.81
N GLU A 42 2.72 16.65 39.28
CA GLU A 42 3.13 15.26 39.49
C GLU A 42 2.36 14.29 38.60
N VAL A 43 3.03 13.25 38.12
CA VAL A 43 2.44 12.18 37.32
C VAL A 43 2.92 10.84 37.84
N ALA A 44 2.01 9.89 38.06
CA ALA A 44 2.33 8.54 38.50
C ALA A 44 2.27 7.55 37.33
N PHE A 45 3.42 7.12 36.83
CA PHE A 45 3.53 6.12 35.77
C PHE A 45 3.79 4.72 36.34
N ASP A 46 3.31 3.69 35.66
CA ASP A 46 3.66 2.29 36.01
C ASP A 46 5.11 1.95 35.63
N ASN A 47 5.58 2.49 34.50
CA ASN A 47 6.93 2.27 33.98
C ASN A 47 7.46 3.55 33.33
N VAL A 48 8.69 3.94 33.66
CA VAL A 48 9.40 5.12 33.12
C VAL A 48 10.75 4.74 32.50
N SER A 49 10.96 3.46 32.14
CA SER A 49 12.21 2.98 31.54
C SER A 49 12.63 3.84 30.35
N GLY A 50 13.87 4.34 30.39
CA GLY A 50 14.46 5.23 29.38
C GLY A 50 14.08 6.71 29.50
N LEU A 51 13.26 7.10 30.48
CA LEU A 51 13.01 8.51 30.80
C LEU A 51 14.06 9.00 31.81
N GLU A 52 14.76 10.08 31.46
CA GLU A 52 15.82 10.65 32.29
C GLU A 52 15.41 11.94 33.00
N LYS A 53 16.19 12.33 34.02
CA LYS A 53 16.08 13.64 34.64
C LYS A 53 16.43 14.71 33.62
N ASP A 54 15.69 15.82 33.63
CA ASP A 54 15.82 16.94 32.68
C ASP A 54 15.28 16.64 31.26
N ALA A 55 14.67 15.48 31.04
CA ALA A 55 13.92 15.20 29.81
C ALA A 55 12.85 16.26 29.54
N SER A 56 12.61 16.56 28.26
CA SER A 56 11.68 17.61 27.85
C SER A 56 10.22 17.23 28.12
N VAL A 57 9.40 18.23 28.43
CA VAL A 57 7.95 18.11 28.57
C VAL A 57 7.31 18.98 27.49
N GLN A 58 6.47 18.39 26.65
CA GLN A 58 5.96 19.04 25.44
C GLN A 58 4.43 18.99 25.36
N ILE A 59 3.84 20.01 24.72
CA ILE A 59 2.43 20.01 24.29
C ILE A 59 2.42 20.31 22.80
N ALA A 60 1.79 19.44 22.00
CA ALA A 60 1.72 19.60 20.55
C ALA A 60 3.10 19.85 19.89
N GLY A 61 4.15 19.19 20.39
CA GLY A 61 5.53 19.29 19.89
C GLY A 61 6.33 20.52 20.34
N VAL A 62 5.79 21.36 21.24
CA VAL A 62 6.50 22.54 21.76
C VAL A 62 6.93 22.30 23.21
N GLU A 63 8.19 22.56 23.53
CA GLU A 63 8.75 22.42 24.89
C GLU A 63 8.16 23.46 25.86
N MET A 64 7.49 22.97 26.90
CA MET A 64 6.81 23.79 27.92
C MET A 64 7.35 23.56 29.34
N GLY A 65 8.25 22.59 29.52
CA GLY A 65 8.81 22.25 30.81
C GLY A 65 9.84 21.14 30.72
N ARG A 66 10.28 20.66 31.90
CA ARG A 66 11.25 19.56 32.02
C ARG A 66 10.94 18.65 33.20
N VAL A 67 11.41 17.41 33.12
CA VAL A 67 11.39 16.46 34.23
C VAL A 67 12.35 16.92 35.32
N GLU A 68 11.82 17.23 36.50
CA GLU A 68 12.64 17.69 37.63
C GLU A 68 13.22 16.51 38.42
N SER A 69 12.40 15.49 38.69
CA SER A 69 12.82 14.31 39.44
C SER A 69 11.91 13.11 39.18
N ILE A 70 12.47 11.91 39.31
CA ILE A 70 11.77 10.64 39.23
C ILE A 70 12.01 9.92 40.56
N ARG A 71 10.94 9.51 41.25
CA ARG A 71 11.01 8.78 42.53
C ARG A 71 10.05 7.58 42.50
N LEU A 72 10.43 6.48 43.15
CA LEU A 72 9.52 5.35 43.35
C LEU A 72 8.62 5.63 44.56
N LYS A 73 7.30 5.51 44.39
CA LYS A 73 6.31 5.63 45.46
C LYS A 73 5.15 4.66 45.19
N ASP A 74 4.82 3.83 46.18
CA ASP A 74 3.70 2.87 46.11
C ASP A 74 3.73 1.95 44.87
N GLY A 75 4.93 1.52 44.46
CA GLY A 75 5.13 0.66 43.29
C GLY A 75 4.99 1.37 41.93
N LYS A 76 4.75 2.69 41.91
CA LYS A 76 4.70 3.53 40.70
C LYS A 76 5.86 4.52 40.66
N ALA A 77 6.29 4.87 39.47
CA ALA A 77 7.24 5.94 39.25
C ALA A 77 6.53 7.29 39.32
N MET A 78 6.73 8.01 40.41
CA MET A 78 6.27 9.38 40.61
C MET A 78 7.24 10.34 39.93
N VAL A 79 6.79 10.97 38.85
CA VAL A 79 7.55 11.93 38.07
C VAL A 79 7.08 13.34 38.41
N THR A 80 7.99 14.17 38.91
CA THR A 80 7.73 15.60 39.14
C THR A 80 8.16 16.37 37.90
N LEU A 81 7.21 17.06 37.27
CA LEU A 81 7.44 17.94 36.14
C LEU A 81 7.52 19.38 36.62
N ARG A 82 8.43 20.15 36.04
CA ARG A 82 8.50 21.60 36.22
C ARG A 82 8.04 22.28 34.93
N ILE A 83 6.91 22.97 35.01
CA ILE A 83 6.28 23.66 33.90
C ILE A 83 6.62 25.15 33.96
N ASN A 84 6.85 25.76 32.80
CA ASN A 84 7.16 27.18 32.69
C ASN A 84 5.98 28.02 33.23
N PRO A 85 6.24 29.14 33.93
CA PRO A 85 5.19 29.93 34.60
C PRO A 85 4.19 30.58 33.63
N ASP A 86 4.58 30.75 32.36
CA ASP A 86 3.73 31.35 31.32
C ASP A 86 2.72 30.35 30.73
N VAL A 87 2.86 29.06 31.05
CA VAL A 87 2.00 27.99 30.54
C VAL A 87 0.97 27.64 31.60
N LYS A 88 -0.30 27.56 31.20
CA LYS A 88 -1.40 27.11 32.06
C LYS A 88 -1.92 25.77 31.53
N LEU A 89 -1.83 24.74 32.35
CA LEU A 89 -2.35 23.41 32.00
C LEU A 89 -3.81 23.29 32.44
N GLU A 90 -4.66 22.81 31.54
CA GLU A 90 -6.06 22.45 31.83
C GLU A 90 -6.11 21.28 32.83
N ARG A 91 -7.21 21.15 33.56
CA ARG A 91 -7.36 20.17 34.65
C ARG A 91 -7.39 18.70 34.17
N ASP A 92 -7.87 18.46 32.96
CA ASP A 92 -8.03 17.14 32.34
C ASP A 92 -6.85 16.77 31.42
N VAL A 93 -5.73 17.50 31.52
CA VAL A 93 -4.50 17.14 30.84
C VAL A 93 -4.11 15.70 31.18
N MET A 94 -3.63 14.98 30.18
CA MET A 94 -3.08 13.64 30.32
C MET A 94 -1.63 13.63 29.89
N ALA A 95 -0.81 12.87 30.58
CA ALA A 95 0.60 12.69 30.27
C ALA A 95 0.86 11.32 29.65
N SER A 96 1.75 11.28 28.67
CA SER A 96 2.28 10.05 28.08
C SER A 96 3.78 10.16 27.86
N ILE A 97 4.48 9.03 27.95
CA ILE A 97 5.91 8.96 27.62
C ILE A 97 6.02 8.63 26.12
N LYS A 98 6.76 9.46 25.39
CA LYS A 98 7.01 9.33 23.96
C LYS A 98 8.52 9.25 23.71
N THR A 99 8.90 8.81 22.53
CA THR A 99 10.30 8.71 22.10
C THR A 99 10.51 9.61 20.88
N HIS A 100 11.61 10.34 20.84
CA HIS A 100 11.99 11.06 19.61
C HIS A 100 12.41 10.06 18.52
N GLY A 101 11.53 9.82 17.55
CA GLY A 101 11.76 8.80 16.52
C GLY A 101 11.77 7.38 17.10
N VAL A 102 12.53 6.47 16.49
CA VAL A 102 12.55 5.03 16.84
C VAL A 102 13.55 4.72 17.98
N LEU A 103 14.65 5.48 18.07
CA LEU A 103 15.78 5.22 18.99
C LEU A 103 16.24 6.46 19.78
N GLY A 104 15.53 7.59 19.69
CA GLY A 104 15.94 8.82 20.38
C GLY A 104 15.57 8.83 21.86
N ASP A 105 15.88 9.95 22.51
CA ASP A 105 15.59 10.14 23.93
C ASP A 105 14.08 10.16 24.19
N LYS A 106 13.67 9.69 25.38
CA LYS A 106 12.28 9.76 25.82
C LYS A 106 11.95 11.14 26.37
N TYR A 107 10.72 11.58 26.11
CA TYR A 107 10.16 12.83 26.60
C TYR A 107 8.73 12.62 27.07
N ILE A 108 8.19 13.58 27.83
CA ILE A 108 6.78 13.55 28.25
C ILE A 108 5.96 14.44 27.31
N GLU A 109 4.95 13.86 26.70
CA GLU A 109 3.93 14.58 25.94
C GLU A 109 2.68 14.75 26.79
N LEU A 110 2.24 15.99 26.93
CA LEU A 110 1.01 16.38 27.59
C LEU A 110 -0.07 16.68 26.54
N SER A 111 -1.29 16.18 26.76
CA SER A 111 -2.44 16.54 25.93
C SER A 111 -2.88 17.99 26.21
N PRO A 112 -3.49 18.69 25.25
CA PRO A 112 -3.93 20.07 25.45
C PRO A 112 -5.14 20.23 26.40
N GLY A 113 -5.80 19.13 26.80
CA GLY A 113 -7.00 19.15 27.65
C GLY A 113 -8.22 19.84 27.01
N THR A 114 -9.29 19.97 27.79
CA THR A 114 -10.56 20.60 27.41
C THR A 114 -10.65 21.99 28.03
N LYS A 115 -10.81 23.01 27.18
CA LYS A 115 -10.87 24.41 27.63
C LYS A 115 -12.10 24.68 28.49
N GLY A 116 -11.89 25.36 29.62
CA GLY A 116 -12.97 25.92 30.44
C GLY A 116 -13.32 25.13 31.71
N GLU A 117 -12.65 24.01 31.97
CA GLU A 117 -12.84 23.22 33.20
C GLU A 117 -11.93 23.66 34.36
N GLY A 118 -11.11 24.69 34.12
CA GLY A 118 -10.17 25.25 35.08
C GLY A 118 -8.76 24.68 34.95
N TYR A 119 -7.82 25.30 35.65
CA TYR A 119 -6.40 24.97 35.55
C TYR A 119 -5.93 24.08 36.70
N ILE A 120 -4.93 23.25 36.42
CA ILE A 120 -4.26 22.48 37.47
C ILE A 120 -3.51 23.42 38.42
N ALA A 121 -3.69 23.21 39.72
CA ALA A 121 -2.96 23.98 40.72
C ALA A 121 -1.47 23.57 40.76
N PRO A 122 -0.56 24.47 41.20
CA PRO A 122 0.80 24.08 41.56
C PRO A 122 0.81 22.92 42.57
N GLY A 123 1.52 21.85 42.25
CA GLY A 123 1.56 20.60 43.01
C GLY A 123 0.45 19.59 42.66
N GLY A 124 -0.43 19.92 41.70
CA GLY A 124 -1.50 19.03 41.27
C GLY A 124 -1.00 17.77 40.55
N GLN A 125 -1.86 16.75 40.52
CA GLN A 125 -1.59 15.48 39.84
C GLN A 125 -2.24 15.42 38.46
N ILE A 126 -1.52 14.88 37.49
CA ILE A 126 -1.95 14.68 36.10
C ILE A 126 -2.23 13.20 35.88
N ALA A 127 -3.30 12.89 35.13
CA ALA A 127 -3.63 11.52 34.74
C ALA A 127 -2.68 11.01 33.65
N VAL A 128 -2.45 9.69 33.60
CA VAL A 128 -1.66 9.07 32.52
C VAL A 128 -2.60 8.64 31.39
N ALA A 129 -2.28 8.99 30.15
CA ALA A 129 -2.99 8.47 28.98
C ALA A 129 -2.64 6.99 28.79
N GLU A 130 -3.64 6.15 28.50
CA GLU A 130 -3.42 4.71 28.37
C GLU A 130 -2.36 4.35 27.31
N ARG A 131 -1.39 3.54 27.77
CA ARG A 131 -0.44 2.66 27.05
C ARG A 131 0.00 3.10 25.65
N ALA A 132 1.21 3.68 25.56
CA ALA A 132 2.05 3.50 24.38
C ALA A 132 2.47 2.01 24.28
N ALA A 133 2.46 1.46 23.06
CA ALA A 133 2.97 0.11 22.82
C ALA A 133 4.44 0.03 23.26
N ASP A 134 4.71 -0.83 24.24
CA ASP A 134 6.06 -1.07 24.72
C ASP A 134 6.80 -1.92 23.70
N ILE A 135 7.97 -1.45 23.24
CA ILE A 135 8.83 -2.22 22.34
C ILE A 135 9.15 -3.57 22.98
N ASP A 136 9.32 -3.62 24.30
CA ASP A 136 9.59 -4.87 25.02
C ASP A 136 8.44 -5.87 24.88
N ARG A 137 7.19 -5.39 24.88
CA ARG A 137 6.01 -6.25 24.65
C ARG A 137 5.91 -6.71 23.20
N LEU A 138 6.27 -5.85 22.25
CA LEU A 138 6.33 -6.23 20.84
C LEU A 138 7.41 -7.28 20.61
N LEU A 139 8.58 -7.14 21.23
CA LEU A 139 9.67 -8.13 21.16
C LEU A 139 9.27 -9.45 21.83
N GLN A 140 8.56 -9.42 22.97
CA GLN A 140 8.04 -10.63 23.61
C GLN A 140 6.98 -11.33 22.75
N GLN A 141 6.05 -10.58 22.16
CA GLN A 141 5.08 -11.15 21.22
C GLN A 141 5.79 -11.73 19.99
N PHE A 142 6.83 -11.06 19.50
CA PHE A 142 7.64 -11.54 18.39
C PHE A 142 8.36 -12.85 18.73
N ALA A 143 8.88 -12.99 19.96
CA ALA A 143 9.51 -14.22 20.43
C ALA A 143 8.51 -15.39 20.51
N LEU A 144 7.30 -15.17 21.03
CA LEU A 144 6.24 -16.20 21.06
C LEU A 144 5.83 -16.64 19.65
N ILE A 145 5.71 -15.68 18.72
CA ILE A 145 5.45 -15.96 17.32
C ILE A 145 6.60 -16.77 16.69
N ALA A 146 7.84 -16.55 17.13
CA ALA A 146 9.00 -17.29 16.68
C ALA A 146 8.89 -18.79 17.01
N ASP A 147 8.45 -19.12 18.22
CA ASP A 147 8.20 -20.51 18.65
C ASP A 147 7.05 -21.14 17.84
N ASP A 148 5.97 -20.41 17.60
CA ASP A 148 4.84 -20.86 16.78
C ASP A 148 5.27 -21.12 15.32
N VAL A 149 6.09 -20.23 14.74
CA VAL A 149 6.65 -20.41 13.40
C VAL A 149 7.49 -21.69 13.34
N LYS A 150 8.33 -21.94 14.35
CA LYS A 150 9.13 -23.18 14.42
C LYS A 150 8.24 -24.43 14.50
N ALA A 151 7.17 -24.38 15.30
CA ALA A 151 6.22 -25.48 15.43
C ALA A 151 5.47 -25.76 14.11
N VAL A 152 4.96 -24.72 13.45
CA VAL A 152 4.27 -24.84 12.15
C VAL A 152 5.23 -25.34 11.07
N SER A 153 6.46 -24.86 11.06
CA SER A 153 7.49 -25.29 10.11
C SER A 153 7.86 -26.76 10.30
N GLY A 154 8.02 -27.21 11.56
CA GLY A 154 8.26 -28.61 11.88
C GLY A 154 7.09 -29.51 11.47
N ALA A 155 5.85 -29.06 11.68
CA ALA A 155 4.66 -29.79 11.22
C ALA A 155 4.61 -29.87 9.68
N LEU A 156 4.92 -28.77 8.99
CA LEU A 156 4.94 -28.72 7.53
C LEU A 156 6.08 -29.58 6.95
N SER A 157 7.28 -29.54 7.54
CA SER A 157 8.41 -30.41 7.18
C SER A 157 8.02 -31.88 7.33
N LYS A 158 7.37 -32.26 8.43
CA LYS A 158 6.90 -33.63 8.63
C LYS A 158 5.84 -34.08 7.63
N VAL A 159 4.96 -33.17 7.20
CA VAL A 159 3.91 -33.47 6.22
C VAL A 159 4.47 -33.52 4.79
N LEU A 160 5.40 -32.64 4.42
CA LEU A 160 5.95 -32.54 3.07
C LEU A 160 7.17 -33.45 2.83
N GLY A 161 8.02 -33.63 3.84
CA GLY A 161 9.24 -34.46 3.79
C GLY A 161 9.10 -35.82 4.46
N GLY A 162 7.95 -36.13 5.07
CA GLY A 162 7.63 -37.47 5.54
C GLY A 162 7.11 -38.38 4.42
N GLN A 163 7.05 -39.68 4.69
CA GLN A 163 6.55 -40.70 3.75
C GLN A 163 5.14 -40.40 3.18
N ALA A 164 4.28 -39.76 3.98
CA ALA A 164 2.94 -39.31 3.54
C ALA A 164 3.00 -38.11 2.56
N GLY A 165 4.02 -37.26 2.68
CA GLY A 165 4.29 -36.15 1.77
C GLY A 165 4.80 -36.64 0.42
N GLU A 166 5.73 -37.59 0.43
CA GLU A 166 6.21 -38.26 -0.79
C GLU A 166 5.07 -38.92 -1.57
N GLU A 167 4.15 -39.61 -0.89
CA GLU A 167 2.97 -40.20 -1.51
C GLU A 167 2.03 -39.14 -2.11
N SER A 168 1.80 -38.04 -1.37
CA SER A 168 0.95 -36.93 -1.82
C SER A 168 1.55 -36.20 -3.03
N ILE A 169 2.86 -35.95 -3.02
CA ILE A 169 3.60 -35.34 -4.14
C ILE A 169 3.58 -36.28 -5.35
N GLY A 170 3.77 -37.59 -5.14
CA GLY A 170 3.63 -38.61 -6.19
C GLY A 170 2.25 -38.60 -6.84
N ALA A 171 1.19 -38.53 -6.02
CA ALA A 171 -0.19 -38.43 -6.51
C ALA A 171 -0.45 -37.13 -7.29
N ILE A 172 0.10 -35.99 -6.83
CA ILE A 172 -0.01 -34.70 -7.53
C ILE A 172 0.69 -34.76 -8.90
N ILE A 173 1.88 -35.35 -8.98
CA ILE A 173 2.63 -35.51 -10.24
C ILE A 173 1.83 -36.37 -11.22
N GLU A 174 1.27 -37.50 -10.77
CA GLU A 174 0.45 -38.36 -11.63
C GLU A 174 -0.82 -37.65 -12.09
N ASN A 175 -1.52 -36.94 -11.20
CA ASN A 175 -2.68 -36.13 -11.55
C ASN A 175 -2.33 -35.02 -12.56
N THR A 176 -1.15 -34.40 -12.42
CA THR A 176 -0.66 -33.36 -13.35
C THR A 176 -0.32 -33.95 -14.72
N ARG A 177 0.27 -35.15 -14.76
CA ARG A 177 0.52 -35.89 -15.99
C ARG A 177 -0.78 -36.22 -16.71
N GLN A 178 -1.79 -36.70 -15.98
CA GLN A 178 -3.13 -36.97 -16.52
C GLN A 178 -3.82 -35.69 -17.00
N LEU A 179 -3.76 -34.60 -16.23
CA LEU A 179 -4.27 -33.30 -16.63
C LEU A 179 -3.62 -32.82 -17.94
N THR A 180 -2.31 -32.98 -18.07
CA THR A 180 -1.58 -32.61 -19.29
C THR A 180 -2.02 -33.44 -20.49
N CYS A 181 -2.21 -34.75 -20.32
CA CYS A 181 -2.80 -35.61 -21.35
C CYS A 181 -4.22 -35.19 -21.73
N ASN A 182 -5.06 -34.84 -20.75
CA ASN A 182 -6.43 -34.40 -20.98
C ASN A 182 -6.46 -33.02 -21.67
N LEU A 183 -5.60 -32.08 -21.27
CA LEU A 183 -5.45 -30.78 -21.93
C LEU A 183 -5.01 -30.94 -23.38
N ASN A 184 -4.06 -31.83 -23.67
CA ASN A 184 -3.66 -32.12 -25.04
C ASN A 184 -4.85 -32.62 -25.89
N LYS A 185 -5.68 -33.53 -25.34
CA LYS A 185 -6.90 -33.98 -26.01
C LYS A 185 -7.92 -32.85 -26.24
N VAL A 186 -8.08 -31.94 -25.27
CA VAL A 186 -8.97 -30.77 -25.40
C VAL A 186 -8.46 -29.81 -26.47
N VAL A 187 -7.15 -29.56 -26.54
CA VAL A 187 -6.54 -28.71 -27.56
C VAL A 187 -6.75 -29.31 -28.96
N LEU A 188 -6.54 -30.62 -29.12
CA LEU A 188 -6.78 -31.32 -30.39
C LEU A 188 -8.25 -31.30 -30.80
N ASN A 189 -9.18 -31.54 -29.87
CA ASN A 189 -10.62 -31.45 -30.16
C ASN A 189 -11.09 -30.01 -30.43
N ASN A 190 -10.47 -29.01 -29.80
CA ASN A 190 -10.79 -27.61 -30.03
C ASN A 190 -10.32 -27.12 -31.40
N GLU A 191 -9.27 -27.69 -31.98
CA GLU A 191 -8.84 -27.36 -33.34
C GLU A 191 -9.97 -27.64 -34.37
N GLU A 192 -10.67 -28.77 -34.20
CA GLU A 192 -11.81 -29.15 -35.03
C GLU A 192 -13.03 -28.23 -34.81
N ASN A 193 -13.34 -27.92 -33.55
CA ASN A 193 -14.42 -26.98 -33.21
C ASN A 193 -14.12 -25.56 -33.69
N LEU A 194 -12.87 -25.09 -33.58
CA LEU A 194 -12.43 -23.79 -34.07
C LEU A 194 -12.53 -23.71 -35.60
N ARG A 195 -12.20 -24.79 -36.31
CA ARG A 195 -12.36 -24.85 -37.76
C ARG A 195 -13.83 -24.72 -38.17
N THR A 196 -14.71 -25.47 -37.54
CA THR A 196 -16.17 -25.39 -37.77
C THR A 196 -16.71 -24.00 -37.40
N MET A 197 -16.24 -23.41 -36.31
CA MET A 197 -16.63 -22.06 -35.89
C MET A 197 -16.13 -20.99 -36.87
N LEU A 198 -14.93 -21.12 -37.41
CA LEU A 198 -14.38 -20.24 -38.44
C LEU A 198 -15.18 -20.35 -39.75
N GLU A 199 -15.64 -21.54 -40.12
CA GLU A 199 -16.54 -21.74 -41.27
C GLU A 199 -17.90 -21.07 -41.03
N ASN A 200 -18.54 -21.31 -39.89
CA ASN A 200 -19.79 -20.63 -39.51
C ASN A 200 -19.63 -19.11 -39.44
N THR A 201 -18.47 -18.62 -38.98
CA THR A 201 -18.17 -17.18 -38.91
C THR A 201 -17.99 -16.59 -40.31
N ARG A 202 -17.35 -17.30 -41.24
CA ARG A 202 -17.25 -16.89 -42.65
C ARG A 202 -18.62 -16.83 -43.31
N GLU A 203 -19.46 -17.83 -43.06
CA GLU A 203 -20.83 -17.87 -43.56
C GLU A 203 -21.67 -16.72 -42.98
N LEU A 204 -21.62 -16.51 -41.67
CA LEU A 204 -22.28 -15.37 -41.01
C LEU A 204 -21.80 -14.04 -41.58
N THR A 205 -20.50 -13.89 -41.83
CA THR A 205 -19.93 -12.67 -42.43
C THR A 205 -20.43 -12.46 -43.86
N GLY A 206 -20.56 -13.53 -44.65
CA GLY A 206 -21.19 -13.46 -45.98
C GLY A 206 -22.67 -13.06 -45.92
N ASN A 207 -23.42 -13.63 -44.97
CA ASN A 207 -24.82 -13.31 -44.72
C ASN A 207 -24.99 -11.86 -44.23
N LEU A 208 -24.12 -11.38 -43.35
CA LEU A 208 -24.10 -9.99 -42.92
C LEU A 208 -23.76 -9.03 -44.06
N ASN A 209 -22.76 -9.37 -44.89
CA ASN A 209 -22.39 -8.54 -46.04
C ASN A 209 -23.55 -8.42 -47.03
N SER A 210 -24.25 -9.52 -47.31
CA SER A 210 -25.46 -9.49 -48.16
C SER A 210 -26.64 -8.75 -47.52
N MET A 211 -26.82 -8.83 -46.19
CA MET A 211 -27.79 -7.98 -45.48
C MET A 211 -27.42 -6.49 -45.55
N VAL A 212 -26.14 -6.14 -45.42
CA VAL A 212 -25.67 -4.75 -45.54
C VAL A 212 -25.92 -4.23 -46.95
N THR A 213 -25.57 -4.98 -48.00
CA THR A 213 -25.87 -4.60 -49.38
C THR A 213 -27.37 -4.43 -49.61
N ARG A 214 -28.20 -5.34 -49.10
CA ARG A 214 -29.67 -5.28 -49.24
C ARG A 214 -30.27 -4.12 -48.46
N ASN A 215 -29.72 -3.79 -47.29
CA ASN A 215 -30.13 -2.61 -46.53
C ASN A 215 -29.68 -1.32 -47.19
N ASP A 216 -28.50 -1.29 -47.83
CA ASP A 216 -28.04 -0.11 -48.58
C ASP A 216 -28.97 0.20 -49.76
N GLU A 217 -29.44 -0.84 -50.46
CA GLU A 217 -30.49 -0.73 -51.47
C GLU A 217 -31.82 -0.25 -50.88
N ASN A 218 -32.29 -0.83 -49.77
CA ASN A 218 -33.54 -0.42 -49.12
C ASN A 218 -33.47 1.02 -48.57
N VAL A 219 -32.33 1.43 -48.00
CA VAL A 219 -32.08 2.78 -47.49
C VAL A 219 -32.01 3.76 -48.67
N THR A 220 -31.36 3.39 -49.76
CA THR A 220 -31.34 4.22 -50.98
C THR A 220 -32.74 4.40 -51.57
N GLN A 221 -33.53 3.33 -51.68
CA GLN A 221 -34.93 3.40 -52.10
C GLN A 221 -35.79 4.22 -51.15
N MET A 222 -35.53 4.13 -49.84
CA MET A 222 -36.21 4.94 -48.83
C MET A 222 -35.85 6.42 -48.97
N ILE A 223 -34.57 6.74 -49.21
CA ILE A 223 -34.12 8.12 -49.47
C ILE A 223 -34.74 8.65 -50.75
N GLU A 224 -34.80 7.85 -51.83
CA GLU A 224 -35.47 8.24 -53.07
C GLU A 224 -36.97 8.45 -52.89
N SER A 225 -37.63 7.59 -52.11
CA SER A 225 -39.04 7.71 -51.76
C SER A 225 -39.30 8.94 -50.89
N LEU A 226 -38.43 9.22 -49.92
CA LEU A 226 -38.50 10.43 -49.08
C LEU A 226 -38.24 11.70 -49.88
N LYS A 227 -37.28 11.68 -50.80
CA LYS A 227 -36.99 12.81 -51.70
C LYS A 227 -38.15 13.05 -52.66
N SER A 228 -38.77 11.99 -53.16
CA SER A 228 -39.96 12.07 -54.02
C SER A 228 -41.17 12.57 -53.24
N ALA A 229 -41.40 12.04 -52.03
CA ALA A 229 -42.45 12.50 -51.13
C ALA A 229 -42.23 13.97 -50.70
N SER A 230 -40.99 14.37 -50.44
CA SER A 230 -40.63 15.76 -50.13
C SER A 230 -40.90 16.70 -51.30
N ARG A 231 -40.57 16.30 -52.54
CA ARG A 231 -40.89 17.08 -53.74
C ARG A 231 -42.39 17.17 -53.98
N GLU A 232 -43.11 16.07 -53.75
CA GLU A 232 -44.56 16.05 -53.91
C GLU A 232 -45.24 16.87 -52.81
N MET A 233 -44.68 16.86 -51.59
CA MET A 233 -45.07 17.71 -50.48
C MET A 233 -44.78 19.18 -50.78
N GLU A 234 -43.63 19.52 -51.37
CA GLU A 234 -43.29 20.88 -51.81
C GLU A 234 -44.25 21.39 -52.88
N LYS A 235 -44.59 20.56 -53.89
CA LYS A 235 -45.64 20.89 -54.87
C LYS A 235 -47.01 21.04 -54.21
N THR A 236 -47.33 20.18 -53.24
CA THR A 236 -48.58 20.26 -52.49
C THR A 236 -48.63 21.55 -51.67
N PHE A 237 -47.53 21.95 -51.03
CA PHE A 237 -47.41 23.22 -50.33
C PHE A 237 -47.53 24.41 -51.28
N ALA A 238 -46.92 24.36 -52.46
CA ALA A 238 -47.09 25.39 -53.48
C ALA A 238 -48.55 25.49 -53.96
N ALA A 239 -49.20 24.37 -54.26
CA ALA A 239 -50.61 24.34 -54.63
C ALA A 239 -51.52 24.82 -53.49
N LEU A 240 -51.21 24.46 -52.24
CA LEU A 240 -51.95 24.94 -51.06
C LEU A 240 -51.69 26.42 -50.79
N SER A 241 -50.51 26.94 -51.09
CA SER A 241 -50.18 28.36 -51.05
C SER A 241 -50.96 29.13 -52.11
N ASP A 242 -51.00 28.64 -53.35
CA ASP A 242 -51.79 29.22 -54.45
C ASP A 242 -53.30 29.19 -54.15
N ILE A 243 -53.79 28.09 -53.56
CA ILE A 243 -55.17 27.97 -53.09
C ILE A 243 -55.43 28.93 -51.93
N SER A 244 -54.48 29.12 -51.01
CA SER A 244 -54.57 30.09 -49.91
C SER A 244 -54.63 31.54 -50.42
N GLU A 245 -53.85 31.84 -51.45
CA GLU A 245 -53.84 33.15 -52.10
C GLU A 245 -55.11 33.39 -52.94
N GLY A 246 -55.62 32.35 -53.59
CA GLY A 246 -56.94 32.34 -54.24
C GLY A 246 -58.12 32.45 -53.26
N MET A 247 -58.02 31.82 -52.08
CA MET A 247 -59.00 31.94 -50.98
C MET A 247 -59.08 33.38 -50.46
N LYS A 248 -57.95 34.09 -50.35
CA LYS A 248 -57.92 35.52 -49.96
C LYS A 248 -58.61 36.43 -50.99
N ARG A 249 -58.75 35.98 -52.25
CA ARG A 249 -59.35 36.73 -53.36
C ARG A 249 -60.85 36.47 -53.58
N GLY A 250 -61.43 35.41 -53.02
CA GLY A 250 -62.88 35.25 -52.86
C GLY A 250 -63.71 34.93 -54.13
N GLU A 251 -63.17 34.29 -55.17
CA GLU A 251 -63.92 34.03 -56.42
C GLU A 251 -63.99 32.54 -56.82
N GLY A 252 -65.17 32.11 -57.33
CA GLY A 252 -65.41 30.78 -57.95
C GLY A 252 -66.31 29.83 -57.14
N THR A 253 -66.67 28.67 -57.73
CA THR A 253 -67.49 27.60 -57.11
C THR A 253 -66.91 27.06 -55.80
N MET A 254 -65.63 27.35 -55.52
CA MET A 254 -64.96 27.14 -54.23
C MET A 254 -65.53 28.01 -53.10
N GLY A 255 -66.00 29.23 -53.39
CA GLY A 255 -66.66 30.12 -52.42
C GLY A 255 -67.92 29.53 -51.80
N GLN A 256 -68.60 28.62 -52.52
CA GLN A 256 -69.77 27.89 -52.03
C GLN A 256 -69.41 26.62 -51.24
N LEU A 257 -68.26 26.01 -51.50
CA LEU A 257 -67.71 24.90 -50.69
C LEU A 257 -67.06 25.41 -49.39
N LEU A 258 -66.58 26.66 -49.36
CA LEU A 258 -66.03 27.36 -48.19
C LEU A 258 -67.06 27.73 -47.12
N THR A 259 -68.36 27.60 -47.43
CA THR A 259 -69.42 27.72 -46.42
C THR A 259 -69.50 26.49 -45.50
N ASP A 260 -68.88 25.38 -45.88
CA ASP A 260 -68.80 24.20 -45.01
C ASP A 260 -67.69 24.40 -43.95
N LYS A 261 -68.12 24.93 -42.80
CA LYS A 261 -67.26 25.20 -41.62
C LYS A 261 -66.36 24.00 -41.27
N THR A 262 -66.83 22.78 -41.48
CA THR A 262 -66.10 21.58 -41.07
C THR A 262 -64.85 21.29 -41.91
N MET A 263 -64.86 21.67 -43.18
CA MET A 263 -63.73 21.45 -44.09
C MET A 263 -62.64 22.51 -43.91
N ALA A 264 -63.05 23.78 -43.75
CA ALA A 264 -62.13 24.88 -43.45
C ALA A 264 -61.40 24.67 -42.12
N GLU A 265 -62.12 24.19 -41.09
CA GLU A 265 -61.53 23.86 -39.79
C GLU A 265 -60.51 22.70 -39.86
N LYS A 266 -60.80 21.66 -40.64
CA LYS A 266 -59.88 20.51 -40.82
C LYS A 266 -58.61 20.91 -41.55
N LEU A 267 -58.70 21.72 -42.61
CA LEU A 267 -57.54 22.21 -43.35
C LEU A 267 -56.65 23.12 -42.49
N ASN A 268 -57.26 24.03 -41.72
CA ASN A 268 -56.51 24.92 -40.84
C ASN A 268 -55.77 24.15 -39.73
N ARG A 269 -56.43 23.13 -39.14
CA ARG A 269 -55.81 22.24 -38.14
C ARG A 269 -54.62 21.45 -38.70
N THR A 270 -54.72 20.98 -39.94
CA THR A 270 -53.62 20.24 -40.59
C THR A 270 -52.42 21.15 -40.85
N MET A 271 -52.64 22.38 -41.35
CA MET A 271 -51.55 23.34 -41.55
C MET A 271 -50.85 23.73 -40.26
N THR A 272 -51.64 24.02 -39.21
CA THR A 272 -51.09 24.33 -37.88
C THR A 272 -50.25 23.18 -37.33
N SER A 273 -50.66 21.93 -37.59
CA SER A 273 -49.93 20.74 -37.14
C SER A 273 -48.62 20.55 -37.91
N LEU A 274 -48.60 20.82 -39.22
CA LEU A 274 -47.41 20.71 -40.06
C LEU A 274 -46.37 21.78 -39.74
N GLU A 275 -46.79 23.04 -39.56
CA GLU A 275 -45.91 24.11 -39.09
C GLU A 275 -45.27 23.76 -37.74
N SER A 276 -46.07 23.27 -36.79
CA SER A 276 -45.54 22.92 -35.46
C SER A 276 -44.48 21.81 -35.50
N VAL A 277 -44.59 20.85 -36.43
CA VAL A 277 -43.61 19.75 -36.57
C VAL A 277 -42.33 20.23 -37.23
N ALA A 278 -42.43 21.01 -38.32
CA ALA A 278 -41.27 21.62 -38.97
C ALA A 278 -40.51 22.53 -38.00
N GLU A 279 -41.24 23.35 -37.25
CA GLU A 279 -40.69 24.24 -36.24
C GLU A 279 -39.99 23.49 -35.09
N LYS A 280 -40.54 22.37 -34.62
CA LYS A 280 -39.90 21.55 -33.58
C LYS A 280 -38.57 20.94 -34.04
N ILE A 281 -38.47 20.54 -35.31
CA ILE A 281 -37.23 19.97 -35.86
C ILE A 281 -36.18 21.08 -36.03
N ASP A 282 -36.55 22.19 -36.66
CA ASP A 282 -35.66 23.33 -36.91
C ASP A 282 -35.13 23.94 -35.60
N GLN A 283 -36.01 24.06 -34.59
CA GLN A 283 -35.64 24.58 -33.27
C GLN A 283 -34.97 23.56 -32.34
N GLY A 284 -34.66 22.35 -32.82
CA GLY A 284 -33.97 21.34 -32.01
C GLY A 284 -34.81 20.75 -30.85
N LYS A 285 -36.14 20.88 -30.90
CA LYS A 285 -37.05 20.41 -29.84
C LYS A 285 -37.39 18.93 -30.01
N GLY A 286 -37.40 18.20 -28.90
CA GLY A 286 -37.66 16.75 -28.87
C GLY A 286 -36.41 15.91 -29.19
N THR A 287 -36.49 14.58 -29.10
CA THR A 287 -35.31 13.71 -29.24
C THR A 287 -34.64 13.85 -30.62
N ILE A 288 -35.43 13.94 -31.70
CA ILE A 288 -34.91 14.13 -33.08
C ILE A 288 -34.29 15.53 -33.23
N GLY A 289 -34.95 16.58 -32.75
CA GLY A 289 -34.40 17.93 -32.82
C GLY A 289 -33.09 18.08 -32.03
N LYS A 290 -32.99 17.48 -30.84
CA LYS A 290 -31.77 17.50 -30.02
C LYS A 290 -30.63 16.71 -30.63
N LEU A 291 -30.93 15.55 -31.23
CA LEU A 291 -29.95 14.71 -31.95
C LEU A 291 -29.40 15.39 -33.21
N VAL A 292 -30.20 16.24 -33.86
CA VAL A 292 -29.80 16.94 -35.10
C VAL A 292 -29.09 18.26 -34.81
N ASN A 293 -29.43 18.98 -33.73
CA ASN A 293 -28.98 20.37 -33.50
C ASN A 293 -28.11 20.63 -32.26
N GLU A 294 -28.04 19.76 -31.22
CA GLU A 294 -27.34 20.08 -29.96
C GLU A 294 -25.98 19.35 -29.81
N GLN A 295 -24.88 20.08 -30.00
CA GLN A 295 -23.50 19.58 -29.85
C GLN A 295 -23.12 19.24 -28.39
N GLU A 296 -23.69 19.96 -27.42
CA GLU A 296 -23.49 19.80 -25.98
C GLU A 296 -23.94 18.42 -25.43
N THR A 297 -24.92 17.79 -26.09
CA THR A 297 -25.38 16.44 -25.72
C THR A 297 -24.30 15.38 -26.00
N VAL A 298 -23.45 15.60 -27.00
CA VAL A 298 -22.31 14.74 -27.33
C VAL A 298 -21.16 14.94 -26.34
N ASP A 299 -20.98 16.17 -25.83
CA ASP A 299 -19.89 16.51 -24.90
C ASP A 299 -20.18 16.06 -23.45
N ASN A 300 -21.43 16.21 -22.98
CA ASN A 300 -21.87 15.76 -21.65
C ASN A 300 -21.79 14.22 -21.48
N LEU A 301 -21.91 13.47 -22.59
CA LEU A 301 -21.68 12.01 -22.63
C LEU A 301 -20.21 11.65 -22.38
N ASN A 302 -19.26 12.50 -22.77
CA ASN A 302 -17.83 12.27 -22.60
C ASN A 302 -17.34 12.71 -21.20
N GLU A 303 -17.89 13.78 -20.64
CA GLU A 303 -17.43 14.35 -19.36
C GLU A 303 -17.87 13.52 -18.13
N SER A 304 -19.01 12.84 -18.24
CA SER A 304 -19.53 11.91 -17.21
C SER A 304 -18.59 10.74 -16.90
N LEU A 305 -17.59 10.48 -17.76
CA LEU A 305 -16.59 9.41 -17.59
C LEU A 305 -15.30 9.88 -16.86
N GLY A 306 -15.10 11.18 -16.61
CA GLY A 306 -13.84 11.74 -16.09
C GLY A 306 -13.81 12.14 -14.60
N GLY A 307 -14.96 12.25 -13.94
CA GLY A 307 -15.11 12.92 -12.64
C GLY A 307 -14.65 12.15 -11.38
N ILE A 308 -14.33 10.86 -11.47
CA ILE A 308 -14.11 9.99 -10.29
C ILE A 308 -12.67 10.05 -9.74
N ASN A 309 -11.70 10.62 -10.46
CA ASN A 309 -10.29 10.32 -10.23
C ASN A 309 -9.51 11.27 -9.28
N ARG A 310 -10.13 12.30 -8.69
CA ARG A 310 -9.39 13.39 -7.99
C ARG A 310 -9.40 13.37 -6.47
N TYR A 311 -10.25 12.56 -5.81
CA TYR A 311 -10.39 12.55 -4.35
C TYR A 311 -9.75 11.34 -3.63
N VAL A 312 -9.18 10.38 -4.37
CA VAL A 312 -8.64 9.12 -3.81
C VAL A 312 -7.14 9.21 -3.41
N ASN A 313 -6.38 10.18 -3.95
CA ASN A 313 -4.90 10.15 -3.92
C ASN A 313 -4.20 10.53 -2.59
N LYS A 314 -4.91 10.89 -1.52
CA LYS A 314 -4.27 11.43 -0.29
C LYS A 314 -4.25 10.47 0.90
N ALA A 315 -4.95 9.33 0.83
CA ALA A 315 -5.02 8.33 1.90
C ALA A 315 -4.10 7.10 1.68
N GLU A 316 -3.46 6.95 0.52
CA GLU A 316 -2.75 5.70 0.12
C GLU A 316 -1.32 5.52 0.68
N GLN A 317 -0.93 6.21 1.76
CA GLN A 317 0.50 6.42 2.03
C GLN A 317 1.14 5.49 3.06
N PHE A 318 0.42 4.65 3.80
CA PHE A 318 1.07 3.68 4.70
C PHE A 318 0.39 2.32 4.62
N ARG A 319 1.14 1.28 4.24
CA ARG A 319 0.66 -0.10 4.19
C ARG A 319 1.55 -1.02 5.00
N THR A 320 0.95 -1.97 5.68
CA THR A 320 1.66 -3.06 6.36
C THR A 320 1.26 -4.38 5.72
N PHE A 321 2.21 -5.27 5.50
CA PHE A 321 1.96 -6.61 5.02
C PHE A 321 2.54 -7.64 5.98
N LEU A 322 1.77 -8.67 6.29
CA LEU A 322 2.24 -9.86 6.99
C LEU A 322 2.34 -11.00 5.97
N SER A 323 3.51 -11.60 5.83
CA SER A 323 3.76 -12.72 4.92
C SER A 323 4.31 -13.92 5.66
N TYR A 324 3.67 -15.07 5.51
CA TYR A 324 4.25 -16.36 5.89
C TYR A 324 4.61 -17.13 4.62
N ARG A 325 5.83 -17.66 4.51
CA ARG A 325 6.30 -18.45 3.36
C ARG A 325 6.93 -19.73 3.86
N GLY A 326 6.52 -20.87 3.31
CA GLY A 326 7.15 -22.16 3.50
C GLY A 326 7.75 -22.67 2.19
N GLU A 327 9.00 -23.12 2.22
CA GLU A 327 9.78 -23.64 1.09
C GLU A 327 10.27 -25.06 1.42
N TYR A 328 9.98 -26.03 0.58
CA TYR A 328 10.52 -27.37 0.68
C TYR A 328 11.81 -27.49 -0.15
N LEU A 329 12.92 -27.81 0.50
CA LEU A 329 14.25 -27.95 -0.09
C LEU A 329 14.43 -29.42 -0.54
N PHE A 330 14.35 -29.68 -1.85
CA PHE A 330 14.29 -31.05 -2.37
C PHE A 330 15.55 -31.86 -2.07
N ASP A 331 16.73 -31.26 -2.24
CA ASP A 331 18.02 -31.95 -2.00
C ASP A 331 18.32 -32.17 -0.50
N LYS A 332 17.56 -31.50 0.38
CA LYS A 332 17.72 -31.60 1.84
C LYS A 332 16.62 -32.40 2.52
N SER A 333 15.54 -32.70 1.79
CA SER A 333 14.33 -33.31 2.32
C SER A 333 13.81 -32.61 3.59
N ASP A 334 13.87 -31.27 3.60
CA ASP A 334 13.49 -30.46 4.76
C ASP A 334 12.82 -29.16 4.33
N ALA A 335 12.15 -28.48 5.26
CA ALA A 335 11.41 -27.25 4.99
C ALA A 335 12.05 -26.04 5.67
N LYS A 336 12.21 -24.98 4.89
CA LYS A 336 12.58 -23.65 5.33
C LYS A 336 11.34 -22.77 5.40
N SER A 337 11.25 -21.89 6.38
CA SER A 337 10.12 -20.96 6.47
C SER A 337 10.53 -19.54 6.83
N TYR A 338 9.67 -18.60 6.48
CA TYR A 338 9.85 -17.17 6.67
C TYR A 338 8.55 -16.59 7.21
N LEU A 339 8.67 -15.75 8.22
CA LEU A 339 7.59 -14.86 8.66
C LEU A 339 8.10 -13.43 8.56
N ASP A 340 7.58 -12.68 7.59
CA ASP A 340 8.00 -11.32 7.30
C ASP A 340 6.87 -10.32 7.58
N VAL A 341 7.22 -9.25 8.28
CA VAL A 341 6.43 -8.02 8.38
C VAL A 341 7.06 -6.98 7.46
N ARG A 342 6.33 -6.56 6.42
CA ARG A 342 6.74 -5.48 5.53
C ARG A 342 5.97 -4.21 5.88
N ILE A 343 6.69 -3.14 6.18
CA ILE A 343 6.13 -1.81 6.42
C ILE A 343 6.45 -0.94 5.21
N GLN A 344 5.43 -0.35 4.58
CA GLN A 344 5.54 0.41 3.35
C GLN A 344 4.98 1.83 3.53
N PRO A 345 5.80 2.80 3.99
CA PRO A 345 5.37 4.19 4.24
C PRO A 345 5.23 5.03 2.97
N ARG A 346 5.60 4.51 1.81
CA ARG A 346 5.40 5.12 0.49
C ARG A 346 5.25 4.03 -0.55
N HIS A 347 4.60 4.34 -1.68
CA HIS A 347 4.44 3.36 -2.77
C HIS A 347 5.78 2.82 -3.32
N ASP A 348 6.88 3.58 -3.19
CA ASP A 348 8.22 3.22 -3.68
C ASP A 348 9.21 2.74 -2.60
N ARG A 349 8.88 2.80 -1.30
CA ARG A 349 9.82 2.46 -0.22
C ARG A 349 9.18 1.57 0.83
N PHE A 350 9.93 0.56 1.27
CA PHE A 350 9.49 -0.35 2.31
C PHE A 350 10.65 -0.84 3.18
N TYR A 351 10.29 -1.36 4.35
CA TYR A 351 11.15 -2.02 5.31
C TYR A 351 10.61 -3.43 5.54
N VAL A 352 11.48 -4.42 5.70
CA VAL A 352 11.11 -5.80 6.03
C VAL A 352 11.80 -6.20 7.32
N LEU A 353 11.03 -6.71 8.27
CA LEU A 353 11.53 -7.39 9.46
C LEU A 353 10.98 -8.80 9.43
N GLY A 354 11.83 -9.82 9.58
CA GLY A 354 11.38 -11.19 9.46
C GLY A 354 12.15 -12.19 10.29
N LEU A 355 11.49 -13.32 10.54
CA LEU A 355 12.05 -14.52 11.15
C LEU A 355 12.22 -15.57 10.09
N VAL A 356 13.32 -16.31 10.15
CA VAL A 356 13.61 -17.40 9.23
C VAL A 356 13.97 -18.64 10.04
N ASN A 357 13.23 -19.72 9.80
CA ASN A 357 13.57 -21.04 10.29
C ASN A 357 14.23 -21.82 9.16
N ASP A 358 15.56 -21.92 9.20
CA ASP A 358 16.35 -22.67 8.23
C ASP A 358 16.89 -23.96 8.88
N PRO A 359 16.62 -25.15 8.30
CA PRO A 359 17.10 -26.41 8.87
C PRO A 359 18.64 -26.55 8.90
N ARG A 360 19.37 -25.70 8.18
CA ARG A 360 20.84 -25.62 8.25
C ARG A 360 21.34 -24.93 9.52
N GLY A 361 20.53 -24.06 10.13
CA GLY A 361 20.88 -23.35 11.36
C GLY A 361 21.87 -22.20 11.16
N ARG A 362 22.27 -21.60 12.29
CA ARG A 362 23.29 -20.56 12.33
C ARG A 362 24.68 -21.18 12.48
N ARG A 363 25.62 -20.79 11.62
CA ARG A 363 27.05 -21.11 11.77
C ARG A 363 27.73 -20.06 12.64
N THR A 364 28.48 -20.51 13.65
CA THR A 364 29.41 -19.69 14.43
C THR A 364 30.82 -20.22 14.21
N VAL A 365 31.68 -19.37 13.67
CA VAL A 365 33.11 -19.67 13.52
C VAL A 365 33.86 -19.05 14.68
N LYS A 366 34.65 -19.85 15.40
CA LYS A 366 35.56 -19.40 16.45
C LYS A 366 36.99 -19.75 16.08
N ASP A 367 37.83 -18.73 15.89
CA ASP A 367 39.26 -18.90 15.75
C ASP A 367 39.92 -18.87 17.13
N THR A 368 40.52 -19.98 17.55
CA THR A 368 41.25 -20.08 18.81
C THR A 368 42.73 -20.31 18.52
N THR A 369 43.57 -19.34 18.85
CA THR A 369 45.03 -19.49 18.71
C THR A 369 45.63 -19.97 20.03
N VAL A 370 46.19 -21.18 20.04
CA VAL A 370 46.96 -21.74 21.17
C VAL A 370 48.35 -22.11 20.67
N ASN A 371 49.39 -21.58 21.34
CA ASN A 371 50.79 -21.83 21.00
C ASN A 371 51.16 -21.52 19.53
N GLY A 372 50.59 -20.47 18.95
CA GLY A 372 50.87 -20.06 17.56
C GLY A 372 50.17 -20.90 16.49
N VAL A 373 49.37 -21.90 16.88
CA VAL A 373 48.48 -22.65 15.98
C VAL A 373 47.08 -22.10 16.13
N THR A 374 46.52 -21.53 15.06
CA THR A 374 45.12 -21.14 15.00
C THR A 374 44.29 -22.37 14.65
N THR A 375 43.46 -22.81 15.60
CA THR A 375 42.43 -23.81 15.36
C THR A 375 41.12 -23.09 15.11
N ARG A 376 40.57 -23.29 13.91
CA ARG A 376 39.25 -22.82 13.53
C ARG A 376 38.22 -23.88 13.91
N THR A 377 37.29 -23.52 14.78
CA THR A 377 36.18 -24.40 15.17
C THR A 377 34.89 -23.84 14.59
N GLU A 378 34.15 -24.68 13.90
CA GLU A 378 32.86 -24.35 13.31
C GLU A 378 31.75 -25.05 14.08
N GLU A 379 30.80 -24.27 14.56
CA GLU A 379 29.67 -24.74 15.35
C GLU A 379 28.38 -24.36 14.62
N TRP A 380 27.49 -25.34 14.40
CA TRP A 380 26.22 -25.14 13.71
C TRP A 380 25.07 -25.30 14.70
N ASP A 381 24.37 -24.21 15.01
CA ASP A 381 23.18 -24.24 15.82
C ASP A 381 21.92 -24.32 14.94
N LYS A 382 21.45 -25.55 14.73
CA LYS A 382 20.22 -25.86 13.97
C LYS A 382 18.93 -25.49 14.69
N SER A 383 19.02 -25.06 15.95
CA SER A 383 17.87 -24.70 16.76
C SER A 383 17.60 -23.19 16.77
N GLU A 384 18.59 -22.38 16.35
CA GLU A 384 18.54 -20.93 16.35
C GLU A 384 17.76 -20.39 15.14
N LEU A 385 16.86 -19.45 15.40
CA LEU A 385 16.14 -18.73 14.35
C LEU A 385 17.02 -17.63 13.76
N LEU A 386 16.94 -17.45 12.45
CA LEU A 386 17.64 -16.41 11.71
C LEU A 386 16.71 -15.21 11.50
N PHE A 387 17.27 -14.03 11.21
CA PHE A 387 16.51 -12.78 11.15
C PHE A 387 16.75 -12.00 9.85
N ASN A 388 15.69 -11.45 9.29
CA ASN A 388 15.75 -10.51 8.18
C ASN A 388 15.51 -9.09 8.68
N ALA A 389 16.32 -8.14 8.23
CA ALA A 389 16.12 -6.71 8.45
C ALA A 389 16.57 -5.94 7.21
N GLN A 390 15.62 -5.63 6.32
CA GLN A 390 15.91 -5.12 4.98
C GLN A 390 15.25 -3.77 4.74
N LEU A 391 15.93 -2.90 4.01
CA LEU A 391 15.35 -1.71 3.39
C LEU A 391 15.23 -1.94 1.89
N GLY A 392 14.10 -1.54 1.32
CA GLY A 392 13.79 -1.77 -0.08
C GLY A 392 13.27 -0.52 -0.77
N LYS A 393 13.66 -0.35 -2.04
CA LYS A 393 13.16 0.72 -2.90
C LYS A 393 12.78 0.19 -4.28
N ARG A 394 11.58 0.57 -4.73
CA ARG A 394 11.04 0.23 -6.04
C ARG A 394 11.33 1.33 -7.06
N PHE A 395 11.87 0.94 -8.20
CA PHE A 395 12.10 1.73 -9.40
C PHE A 395 11.35 1.09 -10.56
N ARG A 396 10.11 1.53 -10.80
CA ARG A 396 9.20 0.93 -11.80
C ARG A 396 9.01 -0.58 -11.56
N ASN A 397 9.58 -1.42 -12.41
CA ASN A 397 9.48 -2.87 -12.37
C ASN A 397 10.64 -3.53 -11.62
N VAL A 398 11.64 -2.76 -11.16
CA VAL A 398 12.79 -3.28 -10.44
C VAL A 398 12.70 -2.84 -8.98
N VAL A 399 13.01 -3.72 -8.06
CA VAL A 399 13.14 -3.43 -6.63
C VAL A 399 14.56 -3.76 -6.22
N LEU A 400 15.20 -2.85 -5.49
CA LEU A 400 16.48 -3.08 -4.87
C LEU A 400 16.28 -3.16 -3.36
N ARG A 401 16.89 -4.18 -2.74
CA ARG A 401 16.86 -4.44 -1.31
C ARG A 401 18.28 -4.58 -0.77
N GLY A 402 18.50 -4.13 0.46
CA GLY A 402 19.76 -4.30 1.18
C GLY A 402 19.54 -4.35 2.68
N GLY A 403 20.45 -5.00 3.40
CA GLY A 403 20.38 -5.11 4.85
C GLY A 403 20.79 -6.50 5.32
N LEU A 404 20.09 -7.01 6.33
CA LEU A 404 20.30 -8.34 6.87
C LEU A 404 19.36 -9.35 6.19
N PHE A 405 19.97 -10.43 5.68
CA PHE A 405 19.34 -11.60 5.11
C PHE A 405 19.82 -12.78 5.94
N GLU A 406 18.91 -13.45 6.63
CA GLU A 406 19.23 -14.65 7.42
C GLU A 406 20.35 -14.40 8.44
N SER A 407 20.27 -13.27 9.14
CA SER A 407 21.24 -12.77 10.10
C SER A 407 22.61 -12.36 9.53
N THR A 408 22.77 -12.34 8.20
CA THR A 408 24.01 -11.96 7.52
C THR A 408 23.81 -10.74 6.61
N GLY A 409 24.88 -10.02 6.26
CA GLY A 409 24.79 -8.88 5.36
C GLY A 409 24.52 -9.30 3.92
N GLY A 410 23.61 -8.61 3.22
CA GLY A 410 23.18 -9.00 1.87
C GLY A 410 22.53 -7.90 1.04
N VAL A 411 22.32 -8.25 -0.23
CA VAL A 411 21.59 -7.46 -1.23
C VAL A 411 20.62 -8.33 -2.00
N GLY A 412 19.51 -7.75 -2.44
CA GLY A 412 18.50 -8.42 -3.27
C GLY A 412 18.01 -7.53 -4.40
N ILE A 413 17.67 -8.16 -5.52
CA ILE A 413 17.01 -7.53 -6.65
C ILE A 413 15.75 -8.31 -7.00
N ASP A 414 14.62 -7.60 -7.10
CA ASP A 414 13.37 -8.16 -7.56
C ASP A 414 12.96 -7.51 -8.89
N TYR A 415 12.51 -8.32 -9.85
CA TYR A 415 11.93 -7.87 -11.10
C TYR A 415 10.45 -8.27 -11.15
N LEU A 416 9.58 -7.27 -11.14
CA LEU A 416 8.13 -7.41 -11.23
C LEU A 416 7.69 -7.36 -12.69
N THR A 417 6.92 -8.36 -13.09
CA THR A 417 6.35 -8.47 -14.43
C THR A 417 4.90 -8.96 -14.35
N LEU A 418 4.20 -8.99 -15.49
CA LEU A 418 2.79 -9.40 -15.60
C LEU A 418 1.87 -8.61 -14.65
N ASN A 419 1.98 -7.27 -14.63
CA ASN A 419 1.22 -6.39 -13.74
C ASN A 419 1.37 -6.79 -12.25
N ASP A 420 2.62 -7.01 -11.82
CA ASP A 420 2.99 -7.42 -10.46
C ASP A 420 2.48 -8.80 -10.01
N ASN A 421 1.94 -9.63 -10.93
CA ASN A 421 1.55 -11.01 -10.62
C ASN A 421 2.74 -11.98 -10.54
N LEU A 422 3.85 -11.65 -11.21
CA LEU A 422 5.06 -12.48 -11.21
C LEU A 422 6.24 -11.63 -10.76
N LYS A 423 6.94 -12.09 -9.74
CA LYS A 423 8.15 -11.47 -9.21
C LYS A 423 9.31 -12.44 -9.32
N LEU A 424 10.34 -12.07 -10.07
CA LEU A 424 11.61 -12.78 -10.11
C LEU A 424 12.53 -12.16 -9.08
N THR A 425 13.17 -12.95 -8.25
CA THR A 425 14.00 -12.50 -7.13
C THR A 425 15.38 -13.13 -7.24
N PHE A 426 16.39 -12.32 -6.99
CA PHE A 426 17.77 -12.76 -6.83
C PHE A 426 18.35 -12.12 -5.56
N GLU A 427 18.95 -12.93 -4.71
CA GLU A 427 19.53 -12.53 -3.42
C GLU A 427 20.97 -13.03 -3.33
N ALA A 428 21.83 -12.18 -2.78
CA ALA A 428 23.23 -12.47 -2.52
C ALA A 428 23.56 -11.99 -1.10
N PHE A 429 23.97 -12.91 -0.22
CA PHE A 429 24.24 -12.61 1.18
C PHE A 429 25.32 -13.54 1.74
N ASP A 430 25.70 -13.33 3.01
CA ASP A 430 26.77 -14.09 3.67
C ASP A 430 28.11 -14.01 2.92
N PHE A 431 28.59 -12.78 2.73
CA PHE A 431 29.89 -12.52 2.11
C PHE A 431 31.01 -12.71 3.14
N SER A 432 31.62 -13.89 3.13
CA SER A 432 32.74 -14.24 4.00
C SER A 432 33.96 -14.66 3.18
N ASP A 433 35.17 -14.40 3.68
CA ASP A 433 36.42 -14.70 2.95
C ASP A 433 36.72 -16.20 2.81
N ASP A 434 36.02 -17.05 3.57
CA ASP A 434 36.30 -18.48 3.69
C ASP A 434 35.33 -19.41 2.96
N ARG A 435 34.30 -18.87 2.29
CA ARG A 435 33.35 -19.64 1.48
C ARG A 435 32.68 -18.77 0.44
N ASP A 436 32.01 -19.41 -0.51
CA ASP A 436 31.18 -18.73 -1.48
C ASP A 436 29.99 -18.02 -0.81
N ALA A 437 29.62 -16.88 -1.40
CA ALA A 437 28.45 -16.13 -0.98
C ALA A 437 27.19 -16.98 -1.18
N HIS A 438 26.23 -16.86 -0.27
CA HIS A 438 24.92 -17.48 -0.45
C HIS A 438 24.18 -16.78 -1.58
N LEU A 439 23.98 -17.48 -2.70
CA LEU A 439 23.19 -16.98 -3.82
C LEU A 439 21.87 -17.74 -3.95
N LYS A 440 20.77 -17.00 -3.97
CA LYS A 440 19.41 -17.55 -4.11
C LYS A 440 18.68 -16.88 -5.27
N GLY A 441 18.07 -17.68 -6.15
CA GLY A 441 17.27 -17.19 -7.27
C GLY A 441 15.91 -17.87 -7.30
N TYR A 442 14.81 -17.11 -7.35
CA TYR A 442 13.47 -17.69 -7.32
C TYR A 442 12.40 -16.82 -7.98
N ALA A 443 11.31 -17.46 -8.38
CA ALA A 443 10.11 -16.81 -8.88
C ALA A 443 8.98 -16.93 -7.85
N GLU A 444 8.19 -15.87 -7.71
CA GLU A 444 6.97 -15.82 -6.91
C GLU A 444 5.80 -15.43 -7.80
N TYR A 445 4.80 -16.30 -7.94
CA TYR A 445 3.62 -16.08 -8.75
C TYR A 445 2.36 -15.99 -7.87
N ARG A 446 1.55 -14.95 -8.08
CA ARG A 446 0.30 -14.75 -7.35
C ARG A 446 -0.81 -15.64 -7.94
N LEU A 447 -1.18 -16.70 -7.22
CA LEU A 447 -2.27 -17.60 -7.60
C LEU A 447 -3.65 -16.98 -7.29
N PHE A 448 -3.80 -16.45 -6.08
CA PHE A 448 -5.01 -15.78 -5.58
C PHE A 448 -4.62 -14.53 -4.78
N LYS A 449 -5.61 -13.72 -4.35
CA LYS A 449 -5.38 -12.45 -3.62
C LYS A 449 -4.32 -12.57 -2.50
N HIS A 450 -4.38 -13.67 -1.74
CA HIS A 450 -3.50 -13.90 -0.59
C HIS A 450 -2.50 -15.05 -0.77
N LEU A 451 -2.61 -15.86 -1.83
CA LEU A 451 -1.81 -17.08 -1.99
C LEU A 451 -0.85 -16.95 -3.17
N TYR A 452 0.42 -17.25 -2.89
CA TYR A 452 1.53 -17.14 -3.82
C TYR A 452 2.25 -18.48 -3.90
N LEU A 453 2.64 -18.85 -5.11
CA LEU A 453 3.50 -19.99 -5.39
C LEU A 453 4.94 -19.50 -5.53
N THR A 454 5.88 -20.18 -4.88
CA THR A 454 7.31 -19.87 -5.01
C THR A 454 8.07 -21.08 -5.50
N ALA A 455 9.02 -20.89 -6.42
CA ALA A 455 9.92 -21.94 -6.85
C ALA A 455 11.27 -21.33 -7.26
N GLY A 456 12.35 -22.03 -6.98
CA GLY A 456 13.68 -21.51 -7.26
C GLY A 456 14.80 -22.45 -6.87
N TRP A 457 16.00 -21.88 -6.76
CA TRP A 457 17.21 -22.55 -6.36
C TRP A 457 17.86 -21.77 -5.22
N ASP A 458 18.05 -22.45 -4.09
CA ASP A 458 18.73 -21.92 -2.93
C ASP A 458 20.20 -22.34 -2.92
N ASP A 459 21.07 -21.41 -2.56
CA ASP A 459 22.52 -21.54 -2.45
C ASP A 459 23.19 -22.24 -3.64
N PHE A 460 22.85 -21.80 -4.86
CA PHE A 460 23.16 -22.54 -6.08
C PHE A 460 24.65 -22.48 -6.50
N ILE A 461 25.47 -21.66 -5.84
CA ILE A 461 26.93 -21.64 -6.05
C ILE A 461 27.73 -22.34 -4.96
N SER A 462 27.10 -22.78 -3.86
CA SER A 462 27.81 -23.44 -2.78
C SER A 462 28.34 -24.82 -3.19
N ASP A 463 29.64 -25.03 -3.02
CA ASP A 463 30.29 -26.33 -3.17
C ASP A 463 30.20 -27.22 -1.90
N GLU A 464 29.73 -26.69 -0.78
CA GLU A 464 29.59 -27.40 0.50
C GLU A 464 28.29 -28.24 0.62
N GLY A 465 27.66 -28.52 -0.52
CA GLY A 465 26.43 -29.31 -0.59
C GLY A 465 25.18 -28.60 -0.06
N ASN A 466 25.23 -27.29 0.22
CA ASN A 466 24.08 -26.49 0.69
C ASN A 466 23.07 -26.13 -0.41
N ARG A 467 23.45 -26.32 -1.68
CA ARG A 467 22.55 -26.11 -2.83
C ARG A 467 21.29 -26.96 -2.72
N SER A 468 20.15 -26.38 -3.05
CA SER A 468 18.89 -27.13 -3.12
C SER A 468 17.87 -26.41 -4.02
N PRO A 469 17.30 -27.07 -5.06
CA PRO A 469 16.10 -26.57 -5.67
C PRO A 469 14.96 -26.62 -4.66
N PHE A 470 13.99 -25.73 -4.78
CA PHE A 470 12.87 -25.66 -3.85
C PHE A 470 11.56 -25.27 -4.51
N ALA A 471 10.47 -25.69 -3.89
CA ALA A 471 9.11 -25.23 -4.18
C ALA A 471 8.39 -24.91 -2.87
N GLY A 472 7.50 -23.92 -2.91
CA GLY A 472 6.89 -23.39 -1.71
C GLY A 472 5.61 -22.61 -1.95
N LEU A 473 4.95 -22.26 -0.86
CA LEU A 473 3.76 -21.42 -0.85
C LEU A 473 3.98 -20.26 0.12
N ALA A 474 3.46 -19.10 -0.24
CA ALA A 474 3.40 -17.95 0.64
C ALA A 474 1.98 -17.41 0.76
N ILE A 475 1.60 -17.05 1.99
CA ILE A 475 0.36 -16.36 2.29
C ILE A 475 0.71 -14.93 2.70
N ARG A 476 0.08 -13.94 2.06
CA ARG A 476 0.30 -12.51 2.34
C ARG A 476 -1.01 -11.78 2.61
N PHE A 477 -1.06 -11.08 3.73
CA PHE A 477 -2.15 -10.19 4.15
C PHE A 477 -1.69 -8.73 4.16
N GLU A 478 -2.60 -7.82 3.82
CA GLU A 478 -2.40 -6.37 3.89
C GLU A 478 -3.17 -5.78 5.09
N ASP A 479 -2.76 -4.61 5.60
CA ASP A 479 -3.29 -3.97 6.82
C ASP A 479 -4.83 -3.87 6.86
N ASP A 480 -5.48 -3.59 5.72
CA ASP A 480 -6.94 -3.53 5.65
C ASP A 480 -7.62 -4.90 5.83
N ASP A 481 -6.93 -6.00 5.52
CA ASP A 481 -7.39 -7.36 5.80
C ASP A 481 -7.09 -7.78 7.26
N LEU A 482 -6.05 -7.21 7.89
CA LEU A 482 -5.62 -7.57 9.25
C LEU A 482 -6.56 -7.02 10.34
N LYS A 483 -7.19 -5.86 10.11
CA LYS A 483 -8.14 -5.25 11.06
C LYS A 483 -9.26 -6.24 11.44
N TYR A 484 -9.77 -6.99 10.47
CA TYR A 484 -10.82 -7.98 10.68
C TYR A 484 -10.36 -9.22 11.46
N LEU A 485 -9.10 -9.66 11.28
CA LEU A 485 -8.54 -10.83 11.96
C LEU A 485 -8.15 -10.54 13.42
N LEU A 486 -7.75 -9.30 13.71
CA LEU A 486 -7.36 -8.89 15.08
C LEU A 486 -8.58 -8.54 15.95
N THR A 487 -9.70 -8.10 15.36
CA THR A 487 -10.93 -7.76 16.10
C THR A 487 -11.86 -8.94 16.39
N SER A 488 -11.57 -10.14 15.88
CA SER A 488 -12.42 -11.33 16.12
C SER A 488 -12.05 -12.12 17.38
N THR A 489 -11.25 -11.56 18.28
CA THR A 489 -11.02 -12.17 19.60
C THR A 489 -12.21 -11.89 20.52
N PRO A 490 -12.92 -12.91 21.01
CA PRO A 490 -14.01 -12.69 21.96
C PRO A 490 -13.42 -12.12 23.25
N ILE A 491 -13.94 -10.97 23.66
CA ILE A 491 -13.63 -10.36 24.95
C ILE A 491 -14.07 -11.36 26.03
N PRO A 492 -13.17 -11.88 26.89
CA PRO A 492 -13.60 -12.70 28.02
C PRO A 492 -14.45 -11.83 28.93
N ARG A 493 -15.66 -12.32 29.26
CA ARG A 493 -16.59 -11.67 30.17
C ARG A 493 -16.04 -11.55 31.58
#